data_AF-A0A1X0RQD2-F1
#
_entry.id   AF-A0A1X0RQD2-F1
#
_cell.length_a   1.000
_cell.length_b   1.000
_cell.length_c   1.000
_cell.angle_alpha   90.00
_cell.angle_beta   90.00
_cell.angle_gamma   90.00
#
_symmetry.space_group_name_H-M   'P 1'
#
loop_
_entity.id
_entity.type
_entity.pdbx_description
1 polymer ?
#
loop_
_entity_poly.entity_id
_entity_poly.type
_entity_poly.pdbx_seq_one_letter_code
_entity_poly.pdbx_strand_id
1 'polypeptide(L)'
;LNIIRSAIASVYRVIHLHRPPIASDQLVIQYFEARRRKEEKLPNSTQEIYDVKVLLQATLSWGSTSELTMSKLQLKTLTLLTIATTWRQRSDMGTLQFREVKFQMKEGVEDEPLGVTLTARNPKELRPKQSKLGAIENRVACPAHTLWTF
;
A
#
# COMPACT_ATOMS: atom_id res chain seq x y z
N LEU A 1 14.30 13.32 -11.52
CA LEU A 1 14.80 14.72 -11.43
C LEU A 1 15.67 15.09 -12.64
N ASN A 2 16.63 14.24 -13.02
CA ASN A 2 17.58 14.51 -14.11
C ASN A 2 16.94 14.75 -15.49
N ILE A 3 15.91 13.98 -15.85
CA ILE A 3 15.18 14.14 -17.13
C ILE A 3 14.51 15.53 -17.22
N ILE A 4 13.84 15.96 -16.15
CA ILE A 4 13.16 17.27 -16.07
C ILE A 4 14.19 18.41 -16.14
N ARG A 5 15.33 18.27 -15.46
CA ARG A 5 16.43 19.24 -15.51
C ARG A 5 16.99 19.38 -16.93
N SER A 6 17.18 18.27 -17.63
CA SER A 6 17.67 18.26 -19.01
C SER A 6 16.68 18.90 -19.99
N ALA A 7 15.38 18.62 -19.83
CA ALA A 7 14.34 19.20 -20.68
C ALA A 7 14.23 20.73 -20.51
N ILE A 8 14.22 21.22 -19.26
CA ILE A 8 14.18 22.66 -18.96
C ILE A 8 15.43 23.37 -19.51
N ALA A 9 16.61 22.77 -19.36
CA ALA A 9 17.85 23.33 -19.88
C ALA A 9 17.87 23.40 -21.42
N SER A 10 17.30 22.40 -22.10
CA SER A 10 17.21 22.36 -23.56
C SER A 10 16.28 23.46 -24.11
N VAL A 11 15.09 23.61 -23.53
CA VAL A 11 14.11 24.63 -23.99
C VAL A 11 14.63 26.05 -23.71
N TYR A 12 15.21 26.27 -22.54
CA TYR A 12 15.75 27.58 -22.16
C TYR A 12 16.85 28.06 -23.12
N ARG A 13 17.71 27.15 -23.58
CA ARG A 13 18.80 27.47 -24.51
C ARG A 13 18.30 27.89 -25.90
N VAL A 14 17.13 27.39 -26.32
CA VAL A 14 16.49 27.79 -27.59
C VAL A 14 15.91 29.20 -27.49
N ILE A 15 15.29 29.54 -26.36
CA ILE A 15 14.60 30.82 -26.16
C ILE A 15 15.59 31.94 -25.78
N HIS A 16 16.68 31.60 -25.09
CA HIS A 16 17.66 32.57 -24.59
C HIS A 16 19.09 32.20 -25.00
N LEU A 17 19.36 32.30 -26.30
CA LEU A 17 20.61 31.85 -26.94
C LEU A 17 21.89 32.45 -26.32
N HIS A 18 21.82 33.68 -25.81
CA HIS A 18 22.96 34.42 -25.26
C HIS A 18 23.04 34.40 -23.73
N ARG A 19 22.09 33.74 -23.05
CA ARG A 19 22.15 33.59 -21.59
C ARG A 19 22.86 32.29 -21.22
N PRO A 20 23.58 32.27 -20.08
CA PRO A 20 24.12 31.02 -19.58
C PRO A 20 22.98 30.01 -19.34
N PRO A 21 23.27 28.69 -19.40
CA PRO A 21 22.25 27.67 -19.20
C PRO A 21 21.52 27.88 -17.88
N ILE A 22 20.19 27.80 -17.88
CA ILE A 22 19.34 27.89 -16.67
C ILE A 22 19.75 26.91 -15.56
N ALA A 23 20.39 25.79 -15.92
CA ALA A 23 20.94 24.84 -14.97
C ALA A 23 22.11 25.40 -14.13
N SER A 24 22.68 26.53 -14.54
CA SER A 24 23.76 27.26 -13.85
C SER A 24 23.23 28.36 -12.93
N ASP A 25 21.91 28.62 -12.94
CA ASP A 25 21.28 29.59 -12.06
C ASP A 25 21.30 29.08 -10.61
N GLN A 26 21.78 29.92 -9.70
CA GLN A 26 21.97 29.57 -8.30
C GLN A 26 20.67 29.15 -7.61
N LEU A 27 19.54 29.80 -7.93
CA LEU A 27 18.23 29.46 -7.38
C LEU A 27 17.75 28.10 -7.90
N VAL A 28 18.02 27.80 -9.17
CA VAL A 28 17.68 26.52 -9.79
C VAL A 28 18.49 25.37 -9.17
N ILE A 29 19.79 25.59 -8.95
CA ILE A 29 20.66 24.63 -8.25
C ILE A 29 20.13 24.39 -6.83
N GLN A 30 19.91 25.45 -6.06
CA GLN A 30 19.40 25.36 -4.69
C GLN A 30 18.03 24.67 -4.62
N TYR A 31 17.13 24.95 -5.57
CA TYR A 31 15.83 24.29 -5.65
C TYR A 31 15.96 22.77 -5.86
N PHE A 32 16.81 22.35 -6.81
CA PHE A 32 17.02 20.93 -7.06
C PHE A 32 17.75 20.23 -5.91
N GLU A 33 18.71 20.90 -5.28
CA GLU A 33 19.36 20.40 -4.07
C GLU A 33 18.38 20.23 -2.91
N ALA A 34 17.57 21.25 -2.62
CA ALA A 34 16.55 21.18 -1.57
C ALA A 34 15.52 20.07 -1.85
N ARG A 35 15.13 19.90 -3.12
CA ARG A 35 14.23 18.81 -3.53
C ARG A 35 14.87 17.43 -3.40
N ARG A 36 16.19 17.32 -3.57
CA ARG A 36 16.96 16.09 -3.32
C ARG A 36 17.09 15.81 -1.81
N ARG A 37 17.21 16.83 -0.98
CA ARG A 37 17.28 16.71 0.50
C ARG A 37 15.98 16.22 1.16
N LYS A 38 14.84 16.25 0.46
CA LYS A 38 13.58 15.64 0.97
C LYS A 38 13.63 14.11 1.07
N GLU A 39 14.69 13.46 0.61
CA GLU A 39 14.91 12.01 0.76
C GLU A 39 15.85 11.66 1.93
N GLU A 40 16.07 12.55 2.91
CA GLU A 40 16.71 12.15 4.15
C GLU A 40 15.76 11.26 4.97
N LYS A 41 16.05 9.95 4.99
CA LYS A 41 15.43 9.03 5.94
C LYS A 41 15.86 9.46 7.35
N LEU A 42 14.91 9.99 8.12
CA LEU A 42 15.13 10.31 9.52
C LEU A 42 15.60 9.06 10.29
N PRO A 43 16.63 9.16 11.16
CA PRO A 43 17.01 8.06 12.02
C PRO A 43 15.86 7.75 12.98
N ASN A 44 15.39 6.52 12.92
CA ASN A 44 14.20 6.04 13.58
C ASN A 44 14.48 5.70 15.06
N SER A 45 14.80 6.72 15.87
CA SER A 45 15.31 6.54 17.25
C SER A 45 14.22 6.48 18.33
N THR A 46 12.97 6.85 18.00
CA THR A 46 11.88 7.02 18.97
C THR A 46 10.58 6.31 18.59
N GLN A 47 10.60 5.39 17.61
CA GLN A 47 9.36 4.71 17.22
C GLN A 47 8.85 3.82 18.35
N GLU A 48 7.65 4.13 18.83
CA GLU A 48 6.78 3.14 19.46
C GLU A 48 6.73 1.92 18.53
N ILE A 49 7.24 0.78 19.01
CA ILE A 49 7.17 -0.48 18.27
C ILE A 49 5.70 -0.89 18.29
N TYR A 50 5.06 -0.81 17.13
CA TYR A 50 3.70 -1.31 16.97
C TYR A 50 3.73 -2.85 17.01
N ASP A 51 3.42 -3.42 18.17
CA ASP A 51 3.40 -4.86 18.34
C ASP A 51 2.15 -5.49 17.70
N VAL A 52 2.29 -5.87 16.44
CA VAL A 52 1.28 -6.60 15.66
C VAL A 52 0.87 -7.90 16.36
N LYS A 53 1.74 -8.49 17.19
CA LYS A 53 1.46 -9.75 17.90
C LYS A 53 0.24 -9.62 18.80
N VAL A 54 0.07 -8.52 19.52
CA VAL A 54 -1.07 -8.32 20.43
C VAL A 54 -2.39 -8.36 19.65
N LEU A 55 -2.46 -7.67 18.51
CA LEU A 55 -3.65 -7.63 17.66
C LEU A 55 -3.91 -8.96 16.97
N LEU A 56 -2.86 -9.62 16.50
CA LEU A 56 -2.99 -10.94 15.90
C LEU A 56 -3.53 -11.94 16.94
N GLN A 57 -2.97 -11.98 18.15
CA GLN A 57 -3.44 -12.89 19.20
C GLN A 57 -4.89 -12.62 19.60
N ALA A 58 -5.28 -11.36 19.77
CA ALA A 58 -6.67 -11.00 20.07
C ALA A 58 -7.63 -11.39 18.92
N THR A 59 -7.18 -11.27 17.67
CA THR A 59 -7.98 -11.64 16.49
C THR A 59 -8.13 -13.16 16.37
N LEU A 60 -7.07 -13.91 16.68
CA LEU A 60 -7.08 -15.38 16.64
C LEU A 60 -7.87 -15.98 17.81
N SER A 61 -7.93 -15.32 18.96
CA SER A 61 -8.69 -15.80 20.12
C SER A 61 -10.21 -15.76 19.92
N TRP A 62 -10.71 -15.20 18.82
CA TRP A 62 -12.15 -15.20 18.51
C TRP A 62 -12.66 -16.55 17.99
N GLY A 63 -11.77 -17.47 17.62
CA GLY A 63 -12.13 -18.83 17.17
C GLY A 63 -12.17 -18.99 15.65
N SER A 64 -12.85 -20.05 15.21
CA SER A 64 -12.95 -20.41 13.79
C SER A 64 -13.73 -19.36 13.02
N THR A 65 -13.25 -19.03 11.82
CA THR A 65 -13.87 -18.03 10.94
C THR A 65 -15.32 -18.36 10.59
N SER A 66 -15.65 -19.65 10.44
CA SER A 66 -17.00 -20.13 10.10
C SER A 66 -18.04 -19.96 11.22
N GLU A 67 -17.59 -19.76 12.46
CA GLU A 67 -18.46 -19.69 13.65
C GLU A 67 -18.68 -18.23 14.11
N LEU A 68 -18.01 -17.28 13.46
CA LEU A 68 -18.09 -15.88 13.84
C LEU A 68 -19.40 -15.26 13.36
N THR A 69 -19.96 -14.38 14.19
CA THR A 69 -21.01 -13.46 13.76
C THR A 69 -20.49 -12.58 12.63
N MET A 70 -21.38 -12.13 11.74
CA MET A 70 -21.01 -11.25 10.61
C MET A 70 -20.18 -10.03 11.05
N SER A 71 -20.54 -9.40 12.18
CA SER A 71 -19.80 -8.26 12.74
C SER A 71 -18.38 -8.61 13.18
N LYS A 72 -18.17 -9.77 13.82
CA LYS A 72 -16.84 -10.25 14.22
C LYS A 72 -16.03 -10.71 13.01
N LEU A 73 -16.68 -11.35 12.04
CA LEU A 73 -16.06 -11.78 10.80
C LEU A 73 -15.55 -10.58 10.00
N GLN A 74 -16.37 -9.53 9.85
CA GLN A 74 -15.95 -8.27 9.24
C GLN A 74 -14.73 -7.67 9.93
N LEU A 75 -14.74 -7.60 11.27
CA LEU A 75 -13.62 -7.04 12.04
C LEU A 75 -12.34 -7.89 11.89
N LYS A 76 -12.48 -9.22 11.89
CA LYS A 76 -11.38 -10.18 11.66
C LYS A 76 -10.77 -9.99 10.29
N THR A 77 -11.62 -9.93 9.26
CA THR A 77 -11.22 -9.67 7.88
C THR A 77 -10.47 -8.35 7.74
N LEU A 78 -11.02 -7.25 8.26
CA LEU A 78 -10.36 -5.94 8.21
C LEU A 78 -9.01 -5.92 8.94
N THR A 79 -8.91 -6.58 10.09
CA THR A 79 -7.68 -6.63 10.89
C THR A 79 -6.60 -7.44 10.18
N LEU A 80 -6.90 -8.66 9.74
CA LEU A 80 -5.94 -9.52 9.04
C LEU A 80 -5.50 -8.89 7.71
N LEU A 81 -6.41 -8.29 6.96
CA LEU A 81 -6.07 -7.57 5.72
C LEU A 81 -5.19 -6.36 5.98
N THR A 82 -5.48 -5.57 7.02
CA THR A 82 -4.65 -4.41 7.38
C THR A 82 -3.23 -4.85 7.73
N ILE A 83 -3.08 -5.93 8.50
CA ILE A 83 -1.78 -6.50 8.87
C ILE A 83 -1.04 -6.99 7.61
N ALA A 84 -1.71 -7.78 6.76
CA ALA A 84 -1.09 -8.40 5.60
C ALA A 84 -0.71 -7.40 4.50
N THR A 85 -1.49 -6.32 4.34
CA THR A 85 -1.28 -5.33 3.26
C THR A 85 -0.55 -4.08 3.73
N THR A 86 -0.54 -3.81 5.03
CA THR A 86 -0.12 -2.53 5.65
C THR A 86 -0.92 -1.31 5.13
N TRP A 87 -2.13 -1.55 4.60
CA TRP A 87 -3.00 -0.49 4.09
C TRP A 87 -3.70 0.27 5.21
N ARG A 88 -3.97 1.55 4.99
CA ARG A 88 -4.69 2.39 5.95
C ARG A 88 -6.17 1.99 5.97
N GLN A 89 -6.67 1.70 7.16
CA GLN A 89 -8.04 1.28 7.39
C GLN A 89 -9.07 2.25 6.78
N ARG A 90 -8.90 3.56 7.00
CA ARG A 90 -9.90 4.56 6.57
C ARG A 90 -9.84 4.92 5.09
N SER A 91 -8.64 5.07 4.51
CA SER A 91 -8.51 5.56 3.14
C SER A 91 -8.38 4.47 2.09
N ASP A 92 -7.68 3.38 2.42
CA ASP A 92 -7.41 2.33 1.45
C ASP A 92 -8.45 1.21 1.59
N MET A 93 -8.60 0.66 2.80
CA MET A 93 -9.61 -0.37 3.06
C MET A 93 -11.03 0.20 3.02
N GLY A 94 -11.25 1.39 3.59
CA GLY A 94 -12.54 2.05 3.61
C GLY A 94 -13.08 2.48 2.24
N THR A 95 -12.26 2.42 1.18
CA THR A 95 -12.68 2.69 -0.20
C THR A 95 -12.61 1.45 -1.10
N LEU A 96 -12.27 0.29 -0.53
CA LEU A 96 -12.21 -0.96 -1.25
C LEU A 96 -13.62 -1.40 -1.66
N GLN A 97 -13.80 -1.69 -2.95
CA GLN A 97 -15.06 -2.15 -3.49
C GLN A 97 -14.94 -3.62 -3.88
N PHE A 98 -16.06 -4.36 -3.85
CA PHE A 98 -16.10 -5.78 -4.20
C PHE A 98 -15.45 -6.09 -5.56
N ARG A 99 -15.71 -5.25 -6.59
CA ARG A 99 -15.10 -5.39 -7.93
C ARG A 99 -13.57 -5.31 -7.96
N GLU A 100 -12.96 -4.79 -6.89
CA GLU A 100 -11.51 -4.66 -6.74
C GLU A 100 -10.87 -5.82 -5.97
N VAL A 101 -11.69 -6.77 -5.53
CA VAL A 101 -11.27 -8.01 -4.86
C VAL A 101 -11.35 -9.13 -5.90
N LYS A 102 -10.21 -9.72 -6.24
CA LYS A 102 -10.12 -10.81 -7.23
C LYS A 102 -9.47 -12.02 -6.60
N PHE A 103 -10.25 -13.07 -6.40
CA PHE A 103 -9.74 -14.34 -5.90
C PHE A 103 -9.11 -15.17 -7.02
N GLN A 104 -8.07 -15.91 -6.65
CA GLN A 104 -7.56 -17.02 -7.42
C GLN A 104 -8.00 -18.28 -6.68
N MET A 105 -8.81 -19.11 -7.33
CA MET A 105 -9.33 -20.35 -6.73
C MET A 105 -8.42 -21.52 -7.10
N LYS A 106 -8.38 -22.53 -6.23
CA LYS A 106 -7.66 -23.77 -6.52
C LYS A 106 -8.43 -24.59 -7.56
N GLU A 107 -7.74 -25.07 -8.58
CA GLU A 107 -8.36 -25.92 -9.60
C GLU A 107 -8.90 -27.21 -8.97
N GLY A 108 -10.16 -27.53 -9.26
CA GLY A 108 -10.81 -28.76 -8.82
C GLY A 108 -11.25 -28.80 -7.35
N VAL A 109 -11.14 -27.70 -6.60
CA VAL A 109 -11.63 -27.61 -5.20
C VAL A 109 -12.54 -26.40 -5.05
N GLU A 110 -13.83 -26.64 -4.80
CA GLU A 110 -14.79 -25.58 -4.48
C GLU A 110 -14.44 -24.92 -3.15
N ASP A 111 -14.71 -23.61 -3.04
CA ASP A 111 -14.52 -22.80 -1.82
C ASP A 111 -13.09 -22.76 -1.23
N GLU A 112 -12.08 -23.08 -2.02
CA GLU A 112 -10.67 -22.99 -1.60
C GLU A 112 -9.90 -21.90 -2.38
N PRO A 113 -9.76 -20.68 -1.83
CA PRO A 113 -8.95 -19.64 -2.44
C PRO A 113 -7.46 -19.96 -2.30
N LEU A 114 -6.72 -19.96 -3.42
CA LEU A 114 -5.25 -19.95 -3.44
C LEU A 114 -4.68 -18.59 -3.04
N GLY A 115 -5.45 -17.52 -3.27
CA GLY A 115 -5.02 -16.17 -2.95
C GLY A 115 -6.03 -15.11 -3.39
N VAL A 116 -5.72 -13.86 -3.09
CA VAL A 116 -6.54 -12.71 -3.44
C VAL A 116 -5.68 -11.54 -3.90
N THR A 117 -6.16 -10.85 -4.94
CA THR A 117 -5.62 -9.56 -5.39
C THR A 117 -6.58 -8.47 -4.98
N LEU A 118 -6.09 -7.48 -4.23
CA LEU A 118 -6.83 -6.31 -3.77
C LEU A 118 -6.32 -5.08 -4.50
N THR A 119 -7.22 -4.25 -5.02
CA THR A 119 -6.85 -3.02 -5.74
C THR A 119 -7.52 -1.79 -5.11
N ALA A 120 -6.74 -0.90 -4.52
CA ALA A 120 -7.23 0.41 -4.10
C ALA A 120 -7.06 1.39 -5.26
N ARG A 121 -8.15 1.74 -5.96
CA ARG A 121 -8.10 2.66 -7.12
C ARG A 121 -7.99 4.13 -6.74
N ASN A 122 -8.63 4.53 -5.65
CA ASN A 122 -8.69 5.93 -5.23
C ASN A 122 -8.11 6.11 -3.80
N PRO A 123 -6.86 5.68 -3.53
CA PRO A 123 -6.28 5.88 -2.21
C PRO A 123 -5.94 7.36 -2.01
N LYS A 124 -5.82 7.77 -0.74
CA LYS A 124 -5.51 9.16 -0.34
C LYS A 124 -4.22 9.70 -0.98
N GLU A 125 -3.27 8.82 -1.31
CA GLU A 125 -1.97 9.17 -1.93
C GLU A 125 -2.01 9.29 -3.47
N LEU A 126 -3.21 9.42 -4.05
CA LEU A 126 -3.49 9.72 -5.48
C LEU A 126 -3.11 8.63 -6.48
N ARG A 127 -2.23 7.68 -6.16
CA ARG A 127 -1.85 6.58 -7.06
C ARG A 127 -2.54 5.28 -6.67
N PRO A 128 -3.21 4.58 -7.61
CA PRO A 128 -3.72 3.25 -7.36
C PRO A 128 -2.63 2.33 -6.82
N LYS A 129 -3.00 1.46 -5.88
CA LYS A 129 -2.09 0.43 -5.35
C LYS A 129 -2.77 -0.93 -5.31
N GLN A 130 -1.94 -1.96 -5.41
CA GLN A 130 -2.38 -3.35 -5.46
C GLN A 130 -1.57 -4.19 -4.48
N SER A 131 -2.24 -5.12 -3.81
CA SER A 131 -1.62 -6.13 -2.97
C SER A 131 -2.11 -7.51 -3.41
N LYS A 132 -1.18 -8.45 -3.58
CA LYS A 132 -1.47 -9.84 -3.89
C LYS A 132 -1.10 -10.68 -2.68
N LEU A 133 -2.08 -11.38 -2.13
CA LEU A 133 -1.93 -12.20 -0.93
C LEU A 133 -2.14 -13.66 -1.29
N GLY A 134 -1.19 -14.52 -0.96
CA GLY A 134 -1.39 -15.97 -1.01
C GLY A 134 -2.20 -16.45 0.20
N ALA A 135 -2.94 -17.54 0.03
CA ALA A 135 -3.51 -18.26 1.15
C ALA A 135 -2.41 -18.96 1.92
N ILE A 136 -2.43 -18.83 3.25
CA ILE A 136 -1.52 -19.53 4.15
C ILE A 136 -2.21 -20.77 4.73
N GLU A 137 -1.40 -21.77 5.12
CA GLU A 137 -1.89 -23.04 5.66
C GLU A 137 -2.76 -22.85 6.92
N ASN A 138 -2.38 -21.91 7.79
CA ASN A 138 -3.17 -21.58 8.97
C ASN A 138 -4.44 -20.80 8.55
N ARG A 139 -5.52 -21.53 8.28
CA ARG A 139 -6.82 -20.97 7.88
C ARG A 139 -7.39 -19.96 8.87
N VAL A 140 -7.14 -20.12 10.18
CA VAL A 140 -7.64 -19.20 11.22
C VAL A 140 -6.97 -17.83 11.11
N ALA A 141 -5.70 -17.80 10.71
CA ALA A 141 -4.91 -16.59 10.51
C ALA A 141 -4.91 -16.10 9.05
N CYS A 142 -5.53 -16.84 8.13
CA CYS A 142 -5.40 -16.60 6.71
C CYS A 142 -6.29 -15.44 6.24
N PRO A 143 -5.72 -14.31 5.79
CA PRO A 143 -6.49 -13.17 5.32
C PRO A 143 -7.31 -13.49 4.06
N ALA A 144 -6.76 -14.30 3.14
CA ALA A 144 -7.46 -14.67 1.91
C ALA A 144 -8.68 -15.57 2.19
N HIS A 145 -8.52 -16.56 3.05
CA HIS A 145 -9.63 -17.44 3.44
C HIS A 145 -10.69 -16.69 4.25
N THR A 146 -10.27 -15.86 5.21
CA THR A 146 -11.20 -15.07 6.03
C THR A 146 -11.99 -14.07 5.17
N LEU A 147 -11.35 -13.43 4.19
CA LEU A 147 -12.04 -12.53 3.25
C LEU A 147 -12.97 -13.28 2.28
N TRP A 148 -12.67 -14.53 1.92
CA TRP A 148 -13.58 -15.33 1.09
C TRP A 148 -14.85 -15.72 1.85
N THR A 149 -14.72 -16.02 3.15
CA THR A 149 -15.87 -16.36 4.01
C THR A 149 -16.75 -15.13 4.33
N PHE A 150 -16.19 -13.92 4.30
CA PHE A 150 -16.88 -12.66 4.59
C PHE A 150 -17.59 -12.09 3.35
#